data_AF-A0A381RAC6-F1
#
_entry.id   AF-A0A381RAC6-F1
#
_cell.length_a   1.000
_cell.length_b   1.000
_cell.length_c   1.000
_cell.angle_alpha   90.00
_cell.angle_beta   90.00
_cell.angle_gamma   90.00
#
_symmetry.space_group_name_H-M   'P 1'
#
loop_
_entity.id
_entity.type
_entity.pdbx_description
1 polymer ?
#
loop_
_entity_poly.entity_id
_entity_poly.type
_entity_poly.pdbx_seq_one_letter_code
_entity_poly.pdbx_strand_id
1 'polypeptide(L)'
;MRIDLNCDMGESFGAYTIGNDEAVMRSITSANIACGFHAGDPSVIRKTIRLALASNVAIGAHPGFPDLVGYGRREMKATPAQVEDFVIYQVSAVAGVAVAEGTQLQHVKPHGALYNLAARD
;
A
#
# COMPACT_ATOMS: atom_id res chain seq x y z
N MET A 1 2.25 -5.27 -27.55
CA MET A 1 1.73 -5.73 -26.25
C MET A 1 2.17 -4.75 -25.18
N ARG A 2 1.27 -4.26 -24.33
CA ARG A 2 1.57 -3.36 -23.20
C ARG A 2 1.14 -4.05 -21.91
N ILE A 3 2.02 -4.08 -20.90
CA ILE A 3 1.81 -4.76 -19.61
C ILE A 3 2.17 -3.77 -18.49
N ASP A 4 1.42 -3.83 -17.38
CA ASP A 4 1.75 -3.15 -16.13
C ASP A 4 2.65 -4.05 -15.27
N LEU A 5 3.74 -3.50 -14.73
CA LEU A 5 4.58 -4.13 -13.74
C LEU A 5 4.36 -3.40 -12.40
N ASN A 6 3.80 -4.11 -11.41
CA ASN A 6 3.60 -3.55 -10.07
C ASN A 6 4.53 -4.13 -9.02
N CYS A 7 4.80 -3.35 -7.98
CA CYS A 7 5.50 -3.82 -6.78
C CYS A 7 4.89 -3.19 -5.53
N ASP A 8 5.01 -3.89 -4.40
CA ASP A 8 4.59 -3.41 -3.08
C ASP A 8 5.70 -2.51 -2.54
N MET A 9 5.35 -1.29 -2.14
CA MET A 9 6.29 -0.20 -1.86
C MET A 9 5.86 0.53 -0.58
N GLY A 10 6.78 1.32 0.00
CA GLY A 10 6.46 2.12 1.19
C GLY A 10 6.17 1.25 2.41
N GLU A 11 6.76 0.06 2.49
CA GLU A 11 6.53 -0.87 3.60
C GLU A 11 7.53 -0.70 4.76
N SER A 12 8.34 0.36 4.74
CA SER A 12 9.13 0.78 5.91
C SER A 12 8.20 1.27 7.04
N PHE A 13 8.70 1.32 8.28
CA PHE A 13 7.92 1.82 9.42
C PHE A 13 8.81 2.37 10.54
N GLY A 14 8.61 3.63 10.91
CA GLY A 14 9.40 4.32 11.93
C GLY A 14 10.89 4.30 11.58
N ALA A 15 11.70 3.72 12.45
CA ALA A 15 13.14 3.58 12.23
C ALA A 15 13.51 2.39 11.32
N TYR A 16 12.57 1.49 11.00
CA TYR A 16 12.84 0.28 10.24
C TYR A 16 12.71 0.56 8.75
N THR A 17 13.80 0.30 8.02
CA THR A 17 13.81 0.35 6.54
C THR A 17 13.60 -1.05 6.00
N ILE A 18 12.61 -1.20 5.12
CA ILE A 18 12.28 -2.46 4.45
C ILE A 18 12.24 -2.21 2.94
N GLY A 19 12.82 -3.15 2.19
CA GLY A 19 12.88 -3.08 0.73
C GLY A 19 13.93 -2.11 0.19
N ASN A 20 13.83 -1.80 -1.09
CA ASN A 20 14.68 -0.84 -1.78
C ASN A 20 13.85 -0.03 -2.77
N ASP A 21 12.95 0.79 -2.22
CA ASP A 21 11.96 1.54 -2.99
C ASP A 21 12.60 2.35 -4.13
N GLU A 22 13.71 3.04 -3.87
CA GLU A 22 14.36 3.90 -4.87
C GLU A 22 14.96 3.14 -6.05
N ALA A 23 15.42 1.90 -5.84
CA ALA A 23 15.91 1.07 -6.93
C ALA A 23 14.74 0.51 -7.74
N VAL A 24 13.74 -0.07 -7.06
CA VAL A 24 12.61 -0.76 -7.69
C VAL A 24 11.68 0.21 -8.44
N MET A 25 11.47 1.42 -7.91
CA MET A 25 10.59 2.43 -8.53
C MET A 25 10.96 2.72 -9.99
N ARG A 26 12.25 2.61 -10.35
CA ARG A 26 12.75 2.86 -11.72
C ARG A 26 12.40 1.75 -12.71
N SER A 27 11.88 0.61 -12.24
CA SER A 27 11.62 -0.58 -13.05
C SER A 27 10.13 -0.93 -13.13
N ILE A 28 9.26 -0.28 -12.37
CA ILE A 28 7.83 -0.57 -12.28
C ILE A 28 6.99 0.51 -12.98
N THR A 29 5.74 0.19 -13.27
CA THR A 29 4.73 1.14 -13.78
C THR A 29 3.67 1.49 -12.74
N SER A 30 3.47 0.65 -11.72
CA SER A 30 2.52 0.88 -10.63
C SER A 30 3.10 0.51 -9.26
N ALA A 31 2.91 1.35 -8.24
CA ALA A 31 3.32 1.09 -6.86
C ALA A 31 2.11 0.83 -5.97
N ASN A 32 2.13 -0.27 -5.21
CA ASN A 32 1.14 -0.57 -4.18
C ASN A 32 1.70 -0.06 -2.84
N ILE A 33 1.24 1.10 -2.37
CA ILE A 33 1.79 1.78 -1.18
C ILE A 33 1.06 1.31 0.08
N ALA A 34 1.82 0.81 1.08
CA ALA A 34 1.26 0.41 2.37
C ALA A 34 0.53 1.54 3.10
N CYS A 35 -0.45 1.20 3.94
CA CYS A 35 -1.44 2.16 4.45
C CYS A 35 -1.44 2.34 5.97
N GLY A 36 -0.41 1.91 6.69
CA GLY A 36 -0.24 2.11 8.13
C GLY A 36 -0.68 0.97 9.03
N PHE A 37 -1.35 -0.06 8.51
CA PHE A 37 -1.80 -1.21 9.30
C PHE A 37 -0.76 -2.34 9.33
N HIS A 38 -0.36 -2.83 8.16
CA HIS A 38 0.67 -3.88 8.07
C HIS A 38 2.09 -3.30 7.98
N ALA A 39 2.21 -2.09 7.43
CA ALA A 39 3.44 -1.33 7.23
C ALA A 39 3.11 0.11 6.78
N GLY A 40 4.12 0.96 6.62
CA GLY A 40 3.97 2.31 6.05
C GLY A 40 3.40 3.34 7.02
N ASP A 41 4.27 4.00 7.79
CA ASP A 41 3.86 5.15 8.61
C ASP A 41 3.57 6.40 7.75
N PRO A 42 2.96 7.48 8.31
CA PRO A 42 2.60 8.67 7.52
C PRO A 42 3.76 9.31 6.74
N SER A 43 4.97 9.28 7.31
CA SER A 43 6.15 9.86 6.66
C SER A 43 6.65 8.97 5.53
N VAL A 44 6.64 7.65 5.73
CA VAL A 44 6.95 6.67 4.67
C VAL A 44 5.96 6.78 3.52
N ILE A 45 4.66 6.78 3.80
CA ILE A 45 3.60 6.91 2.78
C ILE A 45 3.83 8.14 1.90
N ARG A 46 4.00 9.31 2.52
CA ARG A 46 4.22 10.57 1.79
C ARG A 46 5.53 10.55 0.99
N LYS A 47 6.61 9.99 1.55
CA LYS A 47 7.88 9.83 0.84
C LYS A 47 7.73 8.93 -0.39
N THR A 48 7.07 7.79 -0.26
CA THR A 48 6.88 6.84 -1.35
C THR A 48 5.98 7.41 -2.45
N ILE A 49 4.93 8.17 -2.11
CA ILE A 49 4.11 8.90 -3.09
C ILE A 49 4.96 9.89 -3.90
N ARG A 50 5.79 10.70 -3.24
CA ARG A 50 6.70 11.65 -3.91
C ARG A 50 7.68 10.94 -4.83
N LEU A 51 8.22 9.81 -4.39
CA LEU A 51 9.13 9.00 -5.18
C LEU A 51 8.45 8.42 -6.43
N ALA A 52 7.21 7.95 -6.30
CA ALA A 52 6.42 7.46 -7.42
C ALA A 52 6.12 8.58 -8.44
N LEU A 53 5.73 9.76 -7.97
CA LEU A 53 5.53 10.94 -8.83
C LEU A 53 6.79 11.35 -9.59
N ALA A 54 7.92 11.43 -8.89
CA ALA A 54 9.21 11.75 -9.52
C ALA A 54 9.65 10.70 -10.56
N SER A 55 9.16 9.47 -10.45
CA SER A 55 9.47 8.35 -11.35
C SER A 55 8.38 8.09 -12.39
N ASN A 56 7.32 8.90 -12.44
CA ASN A 56 6.15 8.71 -13.30
C ASN A 56 5.49 7.32 -13.14
N VAL A 57 5.40 6.83 -11.90
CA VAL A 57 4.79 5.55 -11.51
C VAL A 57 3.39 5.79 -10.96
N ALA A 58 2.42 4.98 -11.39
CA ALA A 58 1.05 5.06 -10.90
C ALA A 58 0.96 4.64 -9.43
N ILE A 59 0.08 5.27 -8.67
CA ILE A 59 -0.02 5.07 -7.21
C ILE A 59 -1.28 4.29 -6.89
N GLY A 60 -1.17 3.23 -6.10
CA GLY A 60 -2.30 2.51 -5.54
C GLY A 60 -2.15 2.29 -4.05
N ALA A 61 -3.29 2.11 -3.37
CA ALA A 61 -3.31 1.74 -1.96
C ALA A 61 -3.09 0.23 -1.79
N HIS A 62 -2.32 -0.15 -0.77
CA HIS A 62 -2.03 -1.53 -0.41
C HIS A 62 -2.58 -1.88 0.98
N PRO A 63 -3.91 -1.92 1.16
CA PRO A 63 -4.52 -2.14 2.47
C PRO A 63 -4.27 -3.56 2.96
N GLY A 64 -3.92 -3.70 4.24
CA GLY A 64 -3.69 -4.97 4.91
C GLY A 64 -4.52 -5.12 6.18
N PHE A 65 -4.41 -6.28 6.82
CA PHE A 65 -4.92 -6.46 8.17
C PHE A 65 -4.17 -5.56 9.18
N PRO A 66 -4.84 -5.11 10.27
CA PRO A 66 -4.22 -4.33 11.35
C PRO A 66 -3.30 -5.22 12.22
N ASP A 67 -2.22 -5.68 11.60
CA ASP A 67 -1.23 -6.57 12.18
C ASP A 67 0.17 -6.15 11.78
N LEU A 68 0.67 -5.08 12.40
CA LEU A 68 2.00 -4.53 12.11
C LEU A 68 3.12 -5.55 12.41
N VAL A 69 3.03 -6.25 13.55
CA VAL A 69 4.06 -7.22 13.97
C VAL A 69 4.11 -8.43 13.05
N GLY A 70 2.96 -8.93 12.60
CA GLY A 70 2.88 -10.01 11.62
C GLY A 70 2.96 -9.54 10.17
N TYR A 71 3.21 -8.24 9.94
CA TYR A 71 3.30 -7.64 8.63
C TYR A 71 2.05 -7.90 7.76
N GLY A 72 0.87 -7.98 8.36
CA GLY A 72 -0.38 -8.29 7.65
C GLY A 72 -0.41 -9.66 6.95
N ARG A 73 0.50 -10.57 7.31
CA ARG A 73 0.63 -11.92 6.71
C ARG A 73 -0.11 -13.01 7.48
N ARG A 74 -0.74 -12.66 8.60
CA ARG A 74 -1.57 -13.58 9.40
C ARG A 74 -3.03 -13.28 9.15
N GLU A 75 -3.81 -14.33 8.94
CA GLU A 75 -5.25 -14.20 8.81
C GLU A 75 -5.86 -13.76 10.14
N MET A 76 -6.84 -12.86 10.05
CA MET A 76 -7.59 -12.37 11.18
C MET A 76 -9.05 -12.76 11.00
N LYS A 77 -9.70 -13.20 12.08
CA LYS A 77 -11.15 -13.33 12.11
C LYS A 77 -11.76 -11.93 12.17
N ALA A 78 -12.19 -11.43 11.04
CA ALA A 78 -12.91 -10.17 10.89
C ALA A 78 -14.20 -10.43 10.13
N THR A 79 -15.27 -9.73 10.47
CA THR A 79 -16.51 -9.75 9.68
C THR A 79 -16.32 -8.98 8.38
N PRO A 80 -17.15 -9.20 7.34
CA PRO A 80 -17.09 -8.41 6.11
C PRO A 80 -17.18 -6.90 6.35
N ALA A 81 -18.03 -6.46 7.28
CA ALA A 81 -18.15 -5.05 7.66
C ALA A 81 -16.86 -4.49 8.29
N GLN A 82 -16.19 -5.27 9.14
CA GLN A 82 -14.89 -4.86 9.70
C GLN A 82 -13.82 -4.75 8.61
N VAL A 83 -13.80 -5.69 7.65
CA VAL A 83 -12.88 -5.64 6.51
C VAL A 83 -13.14 -4.41 5.64
N GLU A 84 -14.41 -4.09 5.37
CA GLU A 84 -14.82 -2.88 4.66
C GLU A 84 -14.30 -1.62 5.37
N ASP A 85 -14.53 -1.49 6.68
CA ASP A 85 -14.04 -0.37 7.47
C ASP A 85 -12.50 -0.25 7.45
N PHE A 86 -11.79 -1.37 7.55
CA PHE A 86 -10.32 -1.38 7.46
C PHE A 86 -9.82 -0.93 6.10
N VAL A 87 -10.47 -1.35 5.01
CA VAL A 87 -10.11 -0.95 3.66
C VAL A 87 -10.43 0.52 3.42
N ILE A 88 -11.62 1.00 3.79
CA ILE A 88 -12.02 2.41 3.64
C ILE A 88 -11.06 3.32 4.39
N TYR A 89 -10.73 2.99 5.64
CA TYR A 89 -9.79 3.77 6.45
C TYR A 89 -8.43 3.91 5.77
N GLN A 90 -7.85 2.78 5.36
CA GLN A 90 -6.52 2.71 4.76
C GLN A 90 -6.47 3.40 3.39
N VAL A 91 -7.45 3.15 2.53
CA VAL A 91 -7.54 3.79 1.21
C VAL A 91 -7.71 5.30 1.37
N SER A 92 -8.56 5.75 2.29
CA SER A 92 -8.76 7.18 2.55
C SER A 92 -7.49 7.87 3.06
N ALA A 93 -6.70 7.18 3.90
CA ALA A 93 -5.42 7.72 4.39
C ALA A 93 -4.45 7.98 3.23
N VAL A 94 -4.22 6.99 2.36
CA VAL A 94 -3.30 7.15 1.22
C VAL A 94 -3.88 8.12 0.18
N ALA A 95 -5.19 8.06 -0.10
CA ALA A 95 -5.85 8.98 -1.02
C ALA A 95 -5.74 10.44 -0.55
N GLY A 96 -5.92 10.71 0.74
CA GLY A 96 -5.74 12.05 1.31
C GLY A 96 -4.31 12.57 1.15
N VAL A 97 -3.31 11.73 1.38
CA VAL A 97 -1.89 12.11 1.14
C VAL A 97 -1.61 12.30 -0.35
N ALA A 98 -2.17 11.46 -1.22
CA ALA A 98 -2.04 11.61 -2.67
C ALA A 98 -2.60 12.96 -3.15
N VAL A 99 -3.80 13.34 -2.70
CA VAL A 99 -4.41 14.64 -3.00
C VAL A 99 -3.54 15.79 -2.49
N ALA A 100 -2.98 15.67 -1.28
CA ALA A 100 -2.08 16.68 -0.72
C ALA A 100 -0.76 16.85 -1.52
N GLU A 101 -0.34 15.83 -2.26
CA GLU A 101 0.83 15.86 -3.17
C GLU A 101 0.42 16.13 -4.63
N GLY A 102 -0.84 16.51 -4.89
CA GLY A 102 -1.31 16.91 -6.22
C GLY A 102 -1.59 15.75 -7.17
N THR A 103 -1.88 14.56 -6.65
CA THR A 103 -2.18 13.36 -7.44
C THR A 103 -3.40 12.60 -6.88
N GLN A 104 -3.74 11.47 -7.50
CA GLN A 104 -4.85 10.62 -7.12
C GLN A 104 -4.45 9.14 -7.18
N LEU A 105 -5.19 8.30 -6.46
CA LEU A 105 -5.01 6.85 -6.57
C LEU A 105 -5.51 6.33 -7.92
N GLN A 106 -4.77 5.38 -8.49
CA GLN A 106 -5.14 4.64 -9.69
C GLN A 106 -5.84 3.32 -9.33
N HIS A 107 -5.37 2.63 -8.29
CA HIS A 107 -5.83 1.28 -7.96
C HIS A 107 -5.77 0.98 -6.46
N VAL A 108 -6.34 -0.17 -6.10
CA VAL A 108 -6.24 -0.77 -4.77
C VAL A 108 -5.86 -2.24 -4.96
N LYS A 109 -4.87 -2.72 -4.21
CA LYS A 109 -4.46 -4.13 -4.17
C LYS A 109 -4.35 -4.56 -2.71
N PRO A 110 -5.15 -5.50 -2.20
CA PRO A 110 -4.98 -5.97 -0.82
C PRO A 110 -3.59 -6.56 -0.56
N HIS A 111 -3.12 -6.44 0.68
CA HIS A 111 -1.85 -7.00 1.15
C HIS A 111 -2.02 -8.39 1.77
N GLY A 112 -1.00 -9.24 1.57
CA GLY A 112 -0.74 -10.42 2.39
C GLY A 112 -1.95 -11.33 2.62
N ALA A 113 -2.27 -11.58 3.89
CA ALA A 113 -3.36 -12.49 4.25
C ALA A 113 -4.74 -11.96 3.82
N LEU A 114 -4.94 -10.64 3.74
CA LEU A 114 -6.20 -10.08 3.27
C LEU A 114 -6.41 -10.40 1.78
N TYR A 115 -5.37 -10.29 0.95
CA TYR A 115 -5.42 -10.70 -0.45
C TYR A 115 -5.78 -12.17 -0.61
N ASN A 116 -5.11 -13.04 0.15
CA ASN A 116 -5.31 -14.48 0.08
C ASN A 116 -6.71 -14.90 0.56
N LEU A 117 -7.26 -14.23 1.57
CA LEU A 117 -8.61 -14.47 2.05
C LEU A 117 -9.64 -14.03 1.01
N ALA A 118 -9.49 -12.83 0.44
CA ALA A 118 -10.41 -12.30 -0.58
C ALA A 118 -10.43 -13.12 -1.89
N ALA A 119 -9.40 -13.94 -2.13
CA ALA A 119 -9.35 -14.81 -3.30
C ALA A 119 -10.13 -16.13 -3.16
N ARG A 120 -10.61 -16.47 -1.95
CA ARG A 120 -11.21 -17.78 -1.65
C ARG A 120 -12.55 -17.72 -0.91
N ASP A 121 -12.93 -16.56 -0.41
CA ASP A 121 -14.17 -16.25 0.32
C ASP A 121 -14.87 -15.08 -0.37
#